data_AF-A0A181C7L2-F1
#
_entry.id   AF-A0A181C7L2-F1
#
_cell.length_a   1.000
_cell.length_b   1.000
_cell.length_c   1.000
_cell.angle_alpha   90.00
_cell.angle_beta   90.00
_cell.angle_gamma   90.00
#
_symmetry.space_group_name_H-M   'P 1'
#
loop_
_entity.id
_entity.type
_entity.pdbx_description
1 polymer ?
#
loop_
_entity_poly.entity_id
_entity_poly.type
_entity_poly.pdbx_seq_one_letter_code
_entity_poly.pdbx_strand_id
1 'polypeptide(L)'
;MTEQAITDQLRKALAQAAGDAAQAKVMPVVKMIAAQQLVVMDLMQMLVEAKVLHADEIAARMRHHMEHTDPRDMAARTLFEQVRTRFAAAARTA
;
A
#
# COMPACT_ATOMS: atom_id res chain seq x y z
N MET A 1 27.34 -4.73 -37.82
CA MET A 1 27.04 -4.38 -36.42
C MET A 1 28.29 -4.70 -35.60
N THR A 2 28.77 -3.76 -34.79
CA THR A 2 30.00 -3.93 -33.99
C THR A 2 29.72 -4.75 -32.73
N GLU A 3 30.69 -5.58 -32.34
CA GLU A 3 30.62 -6.50 -31.19
C GLU A 3 30.19 -5.81 -29.88
N GLN A 4 30.63 -4.56 -29.70
CA GLN A 4 30.27 -3.67 -28.59
C GLN A 4 28.76 -3.36 -28.51
N ALA A 5 28.10 -3.12 -29.65
CA ALA A 5 26.67 -2.85 -29.69
C ALA A 5 25.84 -4.10 -29.30
N ILE A 6 26.36 -5.29 -29.62
CA ILE A 6 25.75 -6.56 -29.24
C ILE A 6 25.89 -6.79 -27.73
N THR A 7 27.06 -6.50 -27.16
CA THR A 7 27.30 -6.60 -25.70
C THR A 7 26.40 -5.64 -24.91
N ASP A 8 26.21 -4.41 -25.38
CA ASP A 8 25.36 -3.43 -24.69
C ASP A 8 23.87 -3.78 -24.76
N GLN A 9 23.40 -4.30 -25.89
CA GLN A 9 22.04 -4.83 -26.00
C GLN A 9 21.81 -6.03 -25.09
N LEU A 10 22.80 -6.94 -25.01
CA LEU A 10 22.74 -8.10 -24.12
C LEU A 10 22.70 -7.67 -22.64
N ARG A 11 23.52 -6.70 -22.24
CA ARG A 11 23.52 -6.16 -20.87
C ARG A 11 22.18 -5.52 -20.50
N LYS A 12 21.56 -4.77 -21.42
CA LYS A 12 20.24 -4.18 -21.20
C LYS A 12 19.15 -5.25 -21.07
N ALA A 13 19.17 -6.28 -21.92
CA ALA A 13 18.24 -7.39 -21.86
C ALA A 13 18.36 -8.18 -20.53
N LEU A 14 19.59 -8.42 -20.07
CA LEU A 14 19.86 -9.09 -18.79
C LEU A 14 19.38 -8.27 -17.59
N ALA A 15 19.59 -6.94 -17.59
CA ALA A 15 19.10 -6.05 -16.55
C ALA A 15 17.57 -6.04 -16.49
N GLN A 16 16.91 -6.03 -17.65
CA GLN A 16 15.46 -6.07 -17.74
C GLN A 16 14.90 -7.42 -17.26
N ALA A 17 15.48 -8.54 -17.69
CA ALA A 17 15.09 -9.88 -17.23
C ALA A 17 15.28 -10.05 -15.71
N ALA A 18 16.34 -9.48 -15.13
CA ALA A 18 16.54 -9.47 -13.69
C ALA A 18 15.47 -8.63 -12.96
N GLY A 19 15.08 -7.48 -13.53
CA GLY A 19 13.98 -6.65 -13.04
C GLY A 19 12.63 -7.37 -13.08
N ASP A 20 12.32 -8.01 -14.20
CA ASP A 20 11.07 -8.77 -14.39
C ASP A 20 11.01 -9.97 -13.42
N ALA A 21 12.13 -10.67 -13.22
CA ALA A 21 12.21 -11.78 -12.28
C ALA A 21 12.07 -11.32 -10.82
N ALA A 22 12.61 -10.14 -10.46
CA ALA A 22 12.41 -9.56 -9.15
C ALA A 22 10.94 -9.16 -8.93
N GLN A 23 10.31 -8.53 -9.94
CA GLN A 23 8.90 -8.16 -9.89
C GLN A 23 7.99 -9.40 -9.76
N ALA A 24 8.28 -10.47 -10.50
CA ALA A 24 7.52 -11.72 -10.44
C ALA A 24 7.56 -12.36 -9.03
N LYS A 25 8.68 -12.22 -8.31
CA LYS A 25 8.81 -12.71 -6.93
C LYS A 25 8.10 -11.83 -5.90
N VAL A 26 8.09 -10.52 -6.11
CA VAL A 26 7.52 -9.55 -5.15
C VAL A 26 6.01 -9.38 -5.33
N MET A 27 5.49 -9.50 -6.56
CA MET A 27 4.08 -9.28 -6.89
C MET A 27 3.10 -10.15 -6.09
N PRO A 28 3.34 -11.46 -5.87
CA PRO A 28 2.47 -12.28 -5.02
C PRO A 28 2.38 -11.76 -3.58
N VAL A 29 3.51 -11.30 -3.01
CA VAL A 29 3.54 -10.75 -1.65
C VAL A 29 2.77 -9.44 -1.57
N VAL A 30 2.94 -8.55 -2.55
CA VAL A 30 2.18 -7.28 -2.63
C VAL A 30 0.67 -7.56 -2.72
N LYS A 31 0.26 -8.53 -3.54
CA LYS A 31 -1.15 -8.94 -3.64
C LYS A 31 -1.69 -9.50 -2.33
N MET A 32 -0.90 -10.31 -1.63
CA MET A 32 -1.26 -10.85 -0.32
C MET A 32 -1.44 -9.74 0.72
N ILE A 33 -0.52 -8.78 0.77
CA ILE A 33 -0.62 -7.63 1.68
C ILE A 33 -1.87 -6.81 1.37
N ALA A 34 -2.16 -6.55 0.09
CA ALA A 34 -3.38 -5.84 -0.31
C ALA A 34 -4.65 -6.59 0.12
N ALA A 35 -4.69 -7.91 -0.04
CA ALA A 35 -5.81 -8.73 0.43
C ALA A 35 -5.95 -8.68 1.96
N GLN A 36 -4.85 -8.75 2.70
CA GLN A 36 -4.85 -8.62 4.16
C GLN A 36 -5.35 -7.24 4.61
N GLN A 37 -5.00 -6.17 3.88
CA GLN A 37 -5.49 -4.82 4.18
C GLN A 37 -7.02 -4.73 4.04
N LEU A 38 -7.60 -5.35 3.01
CA LEU A 38 -9.06 -5.40 2.85
C LEU A 38 -9.73 -6.10 4.03
N VAL A 39 -9.22 -7.27 4.43
CA VAL A 39 -9.77 -8.03 5.56
C VAL A 39 -9.69 -7.21 6.86
N VAL A 40 -8.57 -6.55 7.14
CA VAL A 40 -8.42 -5.70 8.34
C VAL A 40 -9.39 -4.52 8.30
N MET A 41 -9.55 -3.86 7.15
CA MET A 41 -10.48 -2.75 7.01
C MET A 41 -11.94 -3.16 7.25
N ASP A 42 -12.35 -4.33 6.77
CA ASP A 42 -13.70 -4.85 6.98
C ASP A 42 -13.92 -5.29 8.44
N LEU A 43 -12.91 -5.88 9.09
CA LEU A 43 -12.95 -6.16 10.54
C LEU A 43 -13.10 -4.88 11.36
N MET A 44 -12.34 -3.83 11.04
CA MET A 44 -12.45 -2.53 11.70
C MET A 44 -13.84 -1.90 11.50
N GLN A 45 -14.40 -2.02 10.30
CA GLN A 45 -15.76 -1.55 10.00
C GLN A 45 -16.81 -2.29 10.85
N MET A 46 -16.72 -3.62 10.96
CA MET A 46 -17.62 -4.40 11.82
C MET A 46 -17.51 -4.01 13.30
N LEU A 47 -16.31 -3.69 13.79
CA LEU A 47 -16.13 -3.20 15.17
C LEU A 47 -16.74 -1.81 15.39
N VAL A 48 -16.71 -0.93 14.38
CA VAL A 48 -17.41 0.36 14.42
C VAL A 48 -18.92 0.17 14.42
N GLU A 49 -19.44 -0.70 13.56
CA GLU A 49 -20.88 -1.02 13.50
C GLU A 49 -21.39 -1.66 14.81
N ALA A 50 -20.56 -2.48 15.45
CA ALA A 50 -20.81 -3.04 16.77
C ALA A 50 -20.65 -2.02 17.93
N LYS A 51 -20.30 -0.75 17.63
CA LYS A 51 -20.04 0.33 18.59
C LYS A 51 -18.89 0.03 19.57
N VAL A 52 -17.98 -0.86 19.20
CA VAL A 52 -16.77 -1.20 19.98
C VAL A 52 -15.66 -0.17 19.71
N LEU A 53 -15.58 0.35 18.49
CA LEU A 53 -14.65 1.39 18.08
C LEU A 53 -15.40 2.60 17.52
N HIS A 54 -14.79 3.78 17.63
CA HIS A 54 -15.33 5.01 17.07
C HIS A 54 -14.60 5.41 15.77
N ALA A 55 -15.37 5.71 14.73
CA ALA A 55 -14.83 5.99 13.40
C ALA A 55 -14.00 7.29 13.33
N ASP A 56 -14.38 8.29 14.11
CA ASP A 56 -13.66 9.56 14.26
C ASP A 56 -12.31 9.38 14.97
N GLU A 57 -12.24 8.55 16.01
CA GLU A 57 -10.98 8.19 16.69
C GLU A 57 -10.02 7.49 15.73
N ILE A 58 -10.52 6.53 14.93
CA ILE A 58 -9.72 5.86 13.90
C ILE A 58 -9.17 6.89 12.90
N ALA A 59 -10.02 7.78 12.39
CA ALA A 59 -9.60 8.80 11.43
C ALA A 59 -8.61 9.81 12.04
N ALA A 60 -8.78 10.20 13.29
CA ALA A 60 -7.84 11.05 14.01
C ALA A 60 -6.49 10.35 14.20
N ARG A 61 -6.50 9.06 14.54
CA ARG A 61 -5.28 8.29 14.73
C ARG A 61 -4.51 8.08 13.42
N MET A 62 -5.20 7.92 12.30
CA MET A 62 -4.54 7.85 10.98
C MET A 62 -3.87 9.17 10.60
N ARG A 63 -4.49 10.32 10.88
CA ARG A 63 -3.82 11.64 10.72
C ARG A 63 -2.55 11.72 11.54
N HIS A 64 -2.65 11.35 12.82
CA HIS A 64 -1.50 11.35 13.71
C HIS A 64 -0.37 10.45 13.17
N HIS A 65 -0.67 9.24 12.68
CA HIS A 65 0.35 8.39 12.07
C HIS A 65 0.98 9.01 10.82
N MET A 66 0.19 9.66 9.95
CA MET A 66 0.72 10.35 8.76
C MET A 66 1.68 11.50 9.09
N GLU A 67 1.43 12.23 10.18
CA GLU A 67 2.29 13.33 10.65
C GLU A 67 3.66 12.81 11.11
N HIS A 68 3.73 11.57 11.61
CA HIS A 68 4.94 10.95 12.15
C HIS A 68 5.60 9.96 11.18
N THR A 69 5.06 9.83 9.97
CA THR A 69 5.60 8.95 8.92
C THR A 69 6.50 9.74 7.98
N ASP A 70 7.64 9.16 7.60
CA ASP A 70 8.57 9.76 6.64
C ASP A 70 7.78 10.23 5.39
N PRO A 71 7.89 11.51 4.99
CA PRO A 71 7.27 12.02 3.79
C PRO A 71 7.60 11.23 2.50
N ARG A 72 8.73 10.50 2.48
CA ARG A 72 9.18 9.67 1.36
C ARG A 72 8.54 8.28 1.35
N ASP A 73 7.96 7.83 2.47
CA ASP A 73 7.22 6.57 2.54
C ASP A 73 5.79 6.74 2.04
N MET A 74 5.67 6.82 0.72
CA MET A 74 4.38 7.02 0.05
C MET A 74 3.41 5.85 0.26
N ALA A 75 3.91 4.63 0.52
CA ALA A 75 3.05 3.46 0.70
C ALA A 75 2.30 3.53 2.04
N ALA A 76 3.03 3.79 3.14
CA ALA A 76 2.42 3.96 4.45
C ALA A 76 1.47 5.15 4.49
N ARG A 77 1.87 6.30 3.92
CA ARG A 77 1.02 7.50 3.84
C ARG A 77 -0.27 7.27 3.05
N THR A 78 -0.19 6.56 1.92
CA THR A 78 -1.38 6.20 1.13
C THR A 78 -2.32 5.30 1.91
N LEU A 79 -1.80 4.32 2.62
CA LEU A 79 -2.62 3.41 3.44
C LEU A 79 -3.36 4.18 4.54
N PHE A 80 -2.65 5.03 5.30
CA PHE A 80 -3.28 5.80 6.37
C PHE A 80 -4.35 6.74 5.83
N GLU A 81 -4.10 7.36 4.68
CA GLU A 81 -5.07 8.25 4.03
C GLU A 81 -6.32 7.51 3.55
N GLN A 82 -6.18 6.30 3.01
CA GLN A 82 -7.30 5.45 2.61
C GLN A 82 -8.17 5.07 3.82
N VAL A 83 -7.54 4.61 4.91
CA VAL A 83 -8.24 4.27 6.16
C VAL A 83 -8.94 5.52 6.72
N ARG A 84 -8.22 6.64 6.82
CA ARG A 84 -8.75 7.92 7.30
C ARG A 84 -10.00 8.34 6.53
N THR A 85 -9.92 8.31 5.19
CA THR A 85 -11.01 8.78 4.32
C THR A 85 -12.26 7.92 4.50
N ARG A 86 -12.10 6.59 4.58
CA ARG A 86 -13.21 5.67 4.79
C ARG A 86 -13.93 5.94 6.12
N PHE A 87 -13.18 6.00 7.22
CA PHE A 87 -13.80 6.17 8.55
C PHE A 87 -14.28 7.59 8.83
N ALA A 88 -13.64 8.61 8.23
CA ALA A 88 -14.17 9.98 8.25
C ALA A 88 -15.50 10.11 7.49
N ALA A 89 -15.73 9.29 6.46
CA ALA A 89 -17.02 9.24 5.76
C ALA A 89 -18.09 8.52 6.60
N ALA A 90 -17.74 7.40 7.23
CA ALA A 90 -18.64 6.66 8.11
C ALA A 90 -19.12 7.49 9.31
N ALA A 91 -18.24 8.32 9.89
CA ALA A 91 -18.59 9.23 10.99
C ALA A 91 -19.59 10.33 10.60
N ARG A 92 -19.75 10.65 9.31
CA ARG A 92 -20.74 11.63 8.83
C ARG A 92 -22.13 11.03 8.60
N THR A 93 -22.21 9.70 8.51
CA THR A 93 -23.44 8.97 8.21
C THR A 93 -24.03 8.26 9.42
N ALA A 94 -23.28 8.17 10.53
CA ALA A 94 -23.72 7.67 11.82
C ALA A 94 -24.34 8.79 12.67
#